data_AF-A0A2D4R0F5-F1
#
_entry.id   AF-A0A2D4R0F5-F1
#
_cell.length_a   1.000
_cell.length_b   1.000
_cell.length_c   1.000
_cell.angle_alpha   90.00
_cell.angle_beta   90.00
_cell.angle_gamma   90.00
#
_symmetry.space_group_name_H-M   'P 1'
#
loop_
_entity.id
_entity.type
_entity.pdbx_description
1 polymer ?
#
loop_
_entity_poly.entity_id
_entity_poly.type
_entity_poly.pdbx_seq_one_letter_code
_entity_poly.pdbx_strand_id
1 'polypeptide(L)'
;MPKTWGDPATATNSTYEGETINTNLIIQGGVKRFETQYFPRQVWHNTEGKPAFIIGNGQTRQGFDLETLRGKGTTYGCNAVYRDFTPDYLVSLDRHISQEIAENYDLENKPAYSININQKRYSDKFVLIPRNPTMNAGATATHIARFDGHTHIYLIGFDSYNTDPNKTNNMYVNTNAYAKESETYEYDLWTRQMVTIFTKYSDVQFTRVGSIIIDAYKNIANLRHITYGEFENEITG
;
A
#
# COMPACT_ATOMS: atom_id res chain seq x y z
N MET A 1 -24.13 -2.89 -10.33
CA MET A 1 -23.37 -3.50 -9.20
C MET A 1 -21.96 -2.94 -9.25
N PRO A 2 -21.29 -2.74 -8.10
CA PRO A 2 -19.89 -2.32 -8.09
C PRO A 2 -19.05 -3.28 -8.94
N LYS A 3 -18.05 -2.75 -9.66
CA LYS A 3 -17.13 -3.60 -10.42
C LYS A 3 -16.43 -4.56 -9.45
N THR A 4 -16.29 -5.80 -9.89
CA THR A 4 -15.57 -6.87 -9.18
C THR A 4 -14.30 -7.18 -9.95
N TRP A 5 -13.20 -7.38 -9.24
CA TRP A 5 -11.89 -7.73 -9.76
C TRP A 5 -11.50 -9.12 -9.25
N GLY A 6 -11.18 -10.02 -10.19
CA GLY A 6 -10.85 -11.41 -9.91
C GLY A 6 -12.06 -12.31 -9.65
N ASP A 7 -11.81 -13.50 -9.10
CA ASP A 7 -12.81 -14.56 -8.95
C ASP A 7 -12.91 -15.04 -7.49
N PRO A 8 -14.07 -14.85 -6.83
CA PRO A 8 -14.30 -15.33 -5.46
C PRO A 8 -14.08 -16.83 -5.25
N ALA A 9 -14.34 -17.65 -6.28
CA ALA A 9 -14.22 -19.12 -6.17
C ALA A 9 -12.77 -19.59 -6.04
N THR A 10 -11.81 -18.78 -6.49
CA THR A 10 -10.37 -19.12 -6.47
C THR A 10 -9.57 -18.26 -5.49
N ALA A 11 -10.21 -17.31 -4.81
CA ALA A 11 -9.54 -16.40 -3.90
C ALA A 11 -9.01 -17.11 -2.65
N THR A 12 -7.77 -16.80 -2.26
CA THR A 12 -7.13 -17.40 -1.08
C THR A 12 -7.85 -16.99 0.21
N ASN A 13 -8.16 -15.70 0.34
CA ASN A 13 -9.14 -15.24 1.31
C ASN A 13 -10.51 -15.16 0.62
N SER A 14 -11.33 -16.21 0.67
CA SER A 14 -12.65 -16.25 0.02
C SER A 14 -13.82 -15.93 0.96
N THR A 15 -13.62 -16.03 2.28
CA THR A 15 -14.71 -15.93 3.27
C THR A 15 -15.09 -14.49 3.63
N TYR A 16 -14.27 -13.50 3.27
CA TYR A 16 -14.60 -12.10 3.49
C TYR A 16 -15.48 -11.58 2.35
N GLU A 17 -16.71 -11.15 2.69
CA GLU A 17 -17.73 -10.68 1.74
C GLU A 17 -17.85 -9.14 1.69
N GLY A 18 -17.30 -8.44 2.67
CA GLY A 18 -17.44 -6.99 2.83
C GLY A 18 -17.49 -6.59 4.31
N GLU A 19 -17.71 -5.30 4.58
CA GLU A 19 -17.82 -4.79 5.95
C GLU A 19 -18.75 -3.59 6.09
N THR A 20 -19.35 -3.46 7.27
CA THR A 20 -20.10 -2.27 7.67
C THR A 20 -19.16 -1.30 8.38
N ILE A 21 -19.03 -0.08 7.87
CA ILE A 21 -18.21 0.97 8.49
C ILE A 21 -19.07 2.13 8.98
N ASN A 22 -18.56 2.86 9.98
CA ASN A 22 -19.09 4.16 10.35
C ASN A 22 -18.75 5.16 9.23
N THR A 23 -19.77 5.82 8.67
CA THR A 23 -19.61 6.76 7.55
C THR A 23 -19.66 8.20 7.99
N ASN A 24 -20.44 8.52 9.05
CA ASN A 24 -20.56 9.85 9.63
C ASN A 24 -20.75 9.75 11.16
N LEU A 25 -20.22 10.73 11.90
CA LEU A 25 -20.55 10.98 13.30
C LEU A 25 -21.41 12.24 13.36
N ILE A 26 -22.65 12.09 13.83
CA ILE A 26 -23.58 13.19 14.03
C ILE A 26 -23.63 13.48 15.54
N ILE A 27 -23.37 14.73 15.91
CA ILE A 27 -23.52 15.23 17.28
C ILE A 27 -24.64 16.25 17.29
N GLN A 28 -25.78 15.91 17.90
CA GLN A 28 -26.94 16.79 18.00
C GLN A 28 -27.46 16.77 19.44
N GLY A 29 -27.59 17.95 20.06
CA GLY A 29 -28.06 18.07 21.44
C GLY A 29 -27.20 17.32 22.48
N GLY A 30 -25.89 17.15 22.21
CA GLY A 30 -24.99 16.38 23.08
C GLY A 30 -25.03 14.86 22.88
N VAL A 31 -25.89 14.34 22.01
CA VAL A 31 -25.99 12.91 21.70
C VAL A 31 -25.16 12.59 20.47
N LYS A 32 -24.34 11.54 20.56
CA LYS A 32 -23.56 10.99 19.45
C LYS A 32 -24.36 9.91 18.74
N ARG A 33 -24.53 10.03 17.42
CA ARG A 33 -25.10 9.01 16.54
C ARG A 33 -24.12 8.71 15.41
N PHE A 34 -23.89 7.43 15.14
CA PHE A 34 -23.12 6.98 13.99
C PHE A 34 -24.06 6.57 12.86
N GLU A 35 -23.80 7.08 11.66
CA GLU A 35 -24.34 6.48 10.46
C GLU A 35 -23.40 5.38 9.99
N THR A 36 -23.98 4.27 9.52
CA THR A 36 -23.22 3.12 9.03
C THR A 36 -23.65 2.78 7.61
N GLN A 37 -22.74 2.17 6.86
CA GLN A 37 -23.02 1.67 5.52
C GLN A 37 -22.22 0.38 5.32
N TYR A 38 -22.87 -0.61 4.71
CA TYR A 38 -22.23 -1.83 4.26
C TYR A 38 -21.55 -1.61 2.91
N PHE A 39 -20.28 -2.02 2.82
CA PHE A 39 -19.50 -2.03 1.59
C PHE A 39 -19.20 -3.49 1.24
N PRO A 40 -19.72 -4.01 0.12
CA PRO A 40 -19.34 -5.34 -0.34
C PRO A 40 -17.86 -5.33 -0.71
N ARG A 41 -17.21 -6.48 -0.56
CA ARG A 41 -15.91 -6.71 -1.15
C ARG A 41 -16.01 -6.55 -2.66
N GLN A 42 -14.93 -6.09 -3.27
CA GLN A 42 -14.85 -5.92 -4.72
C GLN A 42 -13.65 -6.65 -5.33
N VAL A 43 -12.68 -7.08 -4.54
CA VAL A 43 -11.37 -7.53 -5.01
C VAL A 43 -11.06 -8.92 -4.45
N TRP A 44 -10.85 -9.91 -5.33
CA TRP A 44 -10.65 -11.32 -4.99
C TRP A 44 -9.45 -11.90 -5.73
N HIS A 45 -8.43 -12.33 -4.98
CA HIS A 45 -7.18 -12.82 -5.57
C HIS A 45 -6.78 -14.19 -5.08
N ASN A 46 -6.33 -15.02 -6.02
CA ASN A 46 -5.57 -16.21 -5.71
C ASN A 46 -4.10 -15.83 -5.53
N THR A 47 -3.68 -15.83 -4.27
CA THR A 47 -2.33 -15.47 -3.81
C THR A 47 -1.50 -16.72 -3.45
N GLU A 48 -2.05 -17.93 -3.62
CA GLU A 48 -1.38 -19.18 -3.28
C GLU A 48 -0.07 -19.34 -4.05
N GLY A 49 1.03 -19.48 -3.30
CA GLY A 49 2.38 -19.63 -3.85
C GLY A 49 2.94 -18.39 -4.56
N LYS A 50 2.25 -17.24 -4.54
CA LYS A 50 2.67 -16.03 -5.26
C LYS A 50 3.13 -14.94 -4.29
N PRO A 51 4.31 -14.33 -4.51
CA PRO A 51 4.77 -13.22 -3.69
C PRO A 51 3.95 -11.95 -3.96
N ALA A 52 3.93 -11.06 -2.98
CA ALA A 52 3.50 -9.67 -3.16
C ALA A 52 4.71 -8.74 -3.25
N PHE A 53 4.64 -7.75 -4.13
CA PHE A 53 5.61 -6.68 -4.25
C PHE A 53 4.93 -5.37 -3.87
N ILE A 54 5.26 -4.83 -2.70
CA ILE A 54 4.76 -3.54 -2.26
C ILE A 54 5.75 -2.47 -2.71
N ILE A 55 5.27 -1.51 -3.49
CA ILE A 55 6.12 -0.50 -4.14
C ILE A 55 5.86 0.84 -3.48
N GLY A 56 6.76 1.22 -2.58
CA GLY A 56 6.84 2.52 -1.93
C GLY A 56 7.55 3.55 -2.81
N ASN A 57 7.74 4.75 -2.26
CA ASN A 57 8.25 5.91 -3.02
C ASN A 57 9.61 6.43 -2.52
N GLY A 58 10.32 5.67 -1.68
CA GLY A 58 11.68 6.00 -1.26
C GLY A 58 12.67 5.92 -2.42
N GLN A 59 13.72 6.74 -2.38
CA GLN A 59 14.74 6.83 -3.44
C GLN A 59 15.62 5.58 -3.53
N THR A 60 15.62 4.68 -2.55
CA THR A 60 16.42 3.44 -2.70
C THR A 60 16.01 2.59 -3.90
N ARG A 61 14.78 2.74 -4.40
CA ARG A 61 14.33 2.04 -5.63
C ARG A 61 14.75 2.72 -6.93
N GLN A 62 15.44 3.86 -6.85
CA GLN A 62 15.90 4.57 -8.04
C GLN A 62 16.84 3.66 -8.85
N GLY A 63 16.56 3.54 -10.15
CA GLY A 63 17.32 2.69 -11.07
C GLY A 63 16.88 1.22 -11.14
N PHE A 64 16.00 0.76 -10.24
CA PHE A 64 15.39 -0.57 -10.36
C PHE A 64 14.23 -0.53 -11.37
N ASP A 65 14.24 -1.44 -12.35
CA ASP A 65 13.18 -1.56 -13.33
C ASP A 65 11.98 -2.35 -12.77
N LEU A 66 10.90 -1.63 -12.46
CA LEU A 66 9.67 -2.22 -11.92
C LEU A 66 8.96 -3.16 -12.91
N GLU A 67 9.18 -3.03 -14.22
CA GLU A 67 8.58 -3.93 -15.21
C GLU A 67 9.14 -5.36 -15.12
N THR A 68 10.31 -5.54 -14.49
CA THR A 68 10.85 -6.88 -14.20
C THR A 68 10.00 -7.70 -13.22
N LEU A 69 9.03 -7.07 -12.53
CA LEU A 69 8.11 -7.71 -11.60
C LEU A 69 6.89 -8.33 -12.29
N ARG A 70 6.64 -8.01 -13.58
CA ARG A 70 5.46 -8.47 -14.31
C ARG A 70 5.40 -10.00 -14.35
N GLY A 71 4.24 -10.55 -13.98
CA GLY A 71 3.98 -11.99 -14.01
C GLY A 71 4.65 -12.82 -12.91
N LYS A 72 5.45 -12.20 -12.02
CA LYS A 72 6.18 -12.91 -10.95
C LYS A 72 5.46 -12.95 -9.61
N GLY A 73 4.36 -12.21 -9.51
CA GLY A 73 3.62 -12.03 -8.27
C GLY A 73 2.64 -10.88 -8.44
N THR A 74 2.20 -10.32 -7.32
CA THR A 74 1.19 -9.27 -7.31
C THR A 74 1.78 -7.96 -6.84
N THR A 75 1.62 -6.91 -7.63
CA THR A 75 2.18 -5.59 -7.36
C THR A 75 1.15 -4.66 -6.69
N TYR A 76 1.50 -4.13 -5.52
CA TYR A 76 0.72 -3.15 -4.79
C TYR A 76 1.48 -1.83 -4.77
N GLY A 77 1.07 -0.89 -5.60
CA GLY A 77 1.71 0.40 -5.76
C GLY A 77 1.17 1.46 -4.80
N CYS A 78 2.05 2.31 -4.27
CA CYS A 78 1.66 3.39 -3.36
C CYS A 78 1.61 4.76 -4.05
N ASN A 79 0.49 5.45 -3.90
CA ASN A 79 0.33 6.86 -4.25
C ASN A 79 0.78 7.18 -5.69
N ALA A 80 1.83 7.98 -5.88
CA ALA A 80 2.27 8.48 -7.18
C ALA A 80 3.04 7.45 -8.02
N VAL A 81 3.22 6.21 -7.55
CA VAL A 81 3.89 5.17 -8.36
C VAL A 81 3.26 4.93 -9.72
N TYR A 82 1.94 5.18 -9.83
CA TYR A 82 1.20 5.05 -11.08
C TYR A 82 1.74 5.92 -12.23
N ARG A 83 2.50 6.99 -11.91
CA ARG A 83 3.09 7.90 -12.90
C ARG A 83 4.20 7.23 -13.72
N ASP A 84 4.90 6.27 -13.12
CA ASP A 84 6.05 5.59 -13.73
C ASP A 84 5.76 4.10 -14.01
N PHE A 85 4.80 3.51 -13.29
CA PHE A 85 4.51 2.09 -13.34
C PHE A 85 3.04 1.82 -13.01
N THR A 86 2.33 1.06 -13.84
CA THR A 86 0.96 0.63 -13.50
C THR A 86 1.01 -0.62 -12.60
N PRO A 87 0.71 -0.56 -11.29
CA PRO A 87 0.62 -1.77 -10.47
C PRO A 87 -0.67 -2.55 -10.76
N ASP A 88 -0.74 -3.79 -10.27
CA ASP A 88 -1.99 -4.57 -10.28
C ASP A 88 -3.04 -3.91 -9.37
N TYR A 89 -2.60 -3.39 -8.21
CA TYR A 89 -3.43 -2.61 -7.28
C TYR A 89 -2.71 -1.33 -6.91
N LEU A 90 -3.39 -0.19 -7.03
CA LEU A 90 -2.90 1.08 -6.51
C LEU A 90 -3.50 1.35 -5.12
N VAL A 91 -2.76 2.01 -4.23
CA VAL A 91 -3.25 2.39 -2.89
C VAL A 91 -2.96 3.86 -2.65
N SER A 92 -4.00 4.65 -2.36
CA SER A 92 -3.86 6.08 -2.05
C SER A 92 -4.80 6.51 -0.93
N LEU A 93 -4.27 7.28 0.02
CA LEU A 93 -5.01 7.71 1.22
C LEU A 93 -5.09 9.22 1.35
N ASP A 94 -3.98 9.91 1.03
CA ASP A 94 -3.92 11.35 1.10
C ASP A 94 -4.88 12.00 0.11
N ARG A 95 -5.44 13.13 0.54
CA ARG A 95 -6.45 13.89 -0.19
C ARG A 95 -5.96 14.28 -1.60
N HIS A 96 -4.78 14.88 -1.69
CA HIS A 96 -4.31 15.51 -2.93
C HIS A 96 -3.90 14.47 -3.96
N ILE A 97 -3.19 13.43 -3.55
CA ILE A 97 -2.81 12.35 -4.49
C ILE A 97 -4.02 11.50 -4.89
N SER A 98 -4.99 11.28 -4.00
CA SER A 98 -6.21 10.55 -4.36
C SER A 98 -7.09 11.34 -5.32
N GLN A 99 -7.12 12.67 -5.20
CA GLN A 99 -7.76 13.53 -6.21
C GLN A 99 -7.09 13.37 -7.57
N GLU A 100 -5.76 13.49 -7.62
CA GLU A 100 -4.99 13.35 -8.86
C GLU A 100 -5.23 11.98 -9.51
N ILE A 101 -5.22 10.90 -8.73
CA ILE A 101 -5.50 9.55 -9.21
C ILE A 101 -6.93 9.45 -9.77
N ALA A 102 -7.93 10.05 -9.11
CA ALA A 102 -9.31 10.03 -9.61
C ALA A 102 -9.46 10.75 -10.96
N GLU A 103 -8.63 11.76 -11.22
CA GLU A 103 -8.66 12.54 -12.45
C GLU A 103 -7.84 11.89 -13.59
N ASN A 104 -6.78 11.15 -13.27
CA ASN A 104 -5.76 10.73 -14.25
C ASN A 104 -5.53 9.22 -14.36
N TYR A 105 -6.03 8.40 -13.42
CA TYR A 105 -5.88 6.95 -13.45
C TYR A 105 -7.16 6.26 -13.93
N ASP A 106 -7.02 5.15 -14.65
CA ASP A 106 -8.15 4.36 -15.17
C ASP A 106 -8.79 3.52 -14.05
N LEU A 107 -9.48 4.19 -13.13
CA LEU A 107 -10.23 3.55 -12.03
C LEU A 107 -11.36 2.65 -12.52
N GLU A 108 -11.80 2.80 -13.78
CA GLU A 108 -12.79 1.91 -14.36
C GLU A 108 -12.19 0.52 -14.56
N ASN A 109 -10.95 0.41 -15.04
CA ASN A 109 -10.36 -0.88 -15.41
C ASN A 109 -9.26 -1.37 -14.48
N LYS A 110 -8.71 -0.50 -13.64
CA LYS A 110 -7.60 -0.82 -12.74
C LYS A 110 -7.98 -0.54 -11.29
N PRO A 111 -7.95 -1.54 -10.41
CA PRO A 111 -8.38 -1.36 -9.03
C PRO A 111 -7.42 -0.44 -8.28
N ALA A 112 -7.98 0.59 -7.65
CA ALA A 112 -7.25 1.44 -6.71
C ALA A 112 -8.00 1.50 -5.38
N TYR A 113 -7.29 1.18 -4.30
CA TYR A 113 -7.80 1.24 -2.94
C TYR A 113 -7.70 2.66 -2.37
N SER A 114 -8.78 3.11 -1.75
CA SER A 114 -8.79 4.33 -0.96
C SER A 114 -9.78 4.26 0.21
N ILE A 115 -9.76 5.29 1.03
CA ILE A 115 -10.67 5.45 2.18
C ILE A 115 -12.02 6.00 1.74
N ASN A 116 -13.08 5.68 2.48
CA ASN A 116 -14.46 6.10 2.18
C ASN A 116 -14.60 7.61 1.92
N ILE A 117 -13.85 8.45 2.64
CA ILE A 117 -13.91 9.90 2.44
C ILE A 117 -13.41 10.32 1.04
N ASN A 118 -12.44 9.62 0.46
CA ASN A 118 -11.95 9.89 -0.90
C ASN A 118 -12.90 9.31 -1.95
N GLN A 119 -13.56 8.17 -1.66
CA GLN A 119 -14.64 7.67 -2.51
C GLN A 119 -15.74 8.71 -2.68
N LYS A 120 -16.20 9.28 -1.56
CA LYS A 120 -17.25 10.31 -1.56
C LYS A 120 -16.81 11.63 -2.22
N ARG A 121 -15.54 12.00 -2.09
CA ARG A 121 -15.02 13.30 -2.56
C ARG A 121 -14.62 13.29 -4.04
N TYR A 122 -14.07 12.18 -4.51
CA TYR A 122 -13.32 12.16 -5.76
C TYR A 122 -13.83 11.13 -6.75
N SER A 123 -14.07 9.89 -6.32
CA SER A 123 -14.62 8.85 -7.21
C SER A 123 -15.15 7.66 -6.42
N ASP A 124 -16.41 7.30 -6.66
CA ASP A 124 -17.02 6.06 -6.14
C ASP A 124 -16.42 4.78 -6.74
N LYS A 125 -15.51 4.91 -7.72
CA LYS A 125 -14.79 3.80 -8.35
C LYS A 125 -13.59 3.33 -7.54
N PHE A 126 -13.13 4.10 -6.56
CA PHE A 126 -12.14 3.62 -5.62
C PHE A 126 -12.68 2.42 -4.84
N VAL A 127 -11.84 1.42 -4.64
CA VAL A 127 -12.13 0.27 -3.78
C VAL A 127 -11.97 0.68 -2.32
N LEU A 128 -12.91 0.30 -1.46
CA LEU A 128 -12.74 0.49 -0.02
C LEU A 128 -11.62 -0.42 0.50
N ILE A 129 -10.69 0.17 1.27
CA ILE A 129 -9.65 -0.59 1.95
C ILE A 129 -10.29 -1.54 2.99
N PRO A 130 -10.11 -2.86 2.86
CA PRO A 130 -10.72 -3.82 3.76
C PRO A 130 -10.05 -3.77 5.14
N ARG A 131 -10.88 -3.72 6.19
CA ARG A 131 -10.43 -3.63 7.59
C ARG A 131 -9.35 -2.57 7.78
N ASN A 132 -9.64 -1.37 7.27
CA ASN A 132 -8.68 -0.27 7.15
C ASN A 132 -7.79 -0.12 8.40
N PRO A 133 -6.47 -0.27 8.28
CA PRO A 133 -5.56 -0.21 9.42
C PRO A 133 -5.29 1.23 9.90
N THR A 134 -5.75 2.27 9.18
CA THR A 134 -5.50 3.69 9.51
C THR A 134 -4.00 4.01 9.60
N MET A 135 -3.25 3.62 8.58
CA MET A 135 -1.79 3.82 8.47
C MET A 135 -1.43 4.60 7.21
N ASN A 136 -0.14 4.83 6.95
CA ASN A 136 0.32 5.38 5.66
C ASN A 136 0.04 4.39 4.50
N ALA A 137 0.21 4.85 3.26
CA ALA A 137 -0.10 4.06 2.06
C ALA A 137 0.74 2.77 1.96
N GLY A 138 2.03 2.79 2.29
CA GLY A 138 2.91 1.62 2.25
C GLY A 138 2.52 0.55 3.27
N ALA A 139 2.27 0.95 4.52
CA ALA A 139 1.79 0.03 5.56
C ALA A 139 0.39 -0.50 5.24
N THR A 140 -0.48 0.33 4.66
CA THR A 140 -1.83 -0.06 4.23
C THR A 140 -1.79 -1.04 3.05
N ALA A 141 -0.94 -0.80 2.05
CA ALA A 141 -0.73 -1.73 0.93
C ALA A 141 -0.18 -3.08 1.42
N THR A 142 0.74 -3.06 2.38
CA THR A 142 1.25 -4.27 3.03
C THR A 142 0.16 -5.03 3.78
N HIS A 143 -0.71 -4.32 4.50
CA HIS A 143 -1.90 -4.90 5.14
C HIS A 143 -2.85 -5.53 4.12
N ILE A 144 -3.12 -4.87 3.00
CA ILE A 144 -4.00 -5.37 1.94
C ILE A 144 -3.40 -6.65 1.34
N ALA A 145 -2.11 -6.67 1.00
CA ALA A 145 -1.46 -7.85 0.44
C ALA A 145 -1.56 -9.06 1.39
N ARG A 146 -1.30 -8.86 2.68
CA ARG A 146 -1.54 -9.93 3.67
C ARG A 146 -3.01 -10.30 3.73
N PHE A 147 -3.91 -9.33 3.73
CA PHE A 147 -5.35 -9.55 3.77
C PHE A 147 -5.86 -10.40 2.60
N ASP A 148 -5.29 -10.20 1.40
CA ASP A 148 -5.58 -10.98 0.21
C ASP A 148 -4.97 -12.40 0.25
N GLY A 149 -4.11 -12.69 1.23
CA GLY A 149 -3.61 -14.02 1.56
C GLY A 149 -2.12 -14.24 1.27
N HIS A 150 -1.38 -13.22 0.85
CA HIS A 150 0.05 -13.37 0.60
C HIS A 150 0.83 -13.66 1.89
N THR A 151 1.69 -14.68 1.82
CA THR A 151 2.58 -15.10 2.92
C THR A 151 4.04 -14.69 2.70
N HIS A 152 4.40 -14.24 1.50
CA HIS A 152 5.72 -13.71 1.16
C HIS A 152 5.56 -12.32 0.57
N ILE A 153 6.10 -11.30 1.25
CA ILE A 153 5.90 -9.90 0.88
C ILE A 153 7.26 -9.19 0.78
N TYR A 154 7.55 -8.68 -0.41
CA TYR A 154 8.70 -7.83 -0.70
C TYR A 154 8.32 -6.36 -0.56
N LEU A 155 9.20 -5.57 0.07
CA LEU A 155 9.02 -4.14 0.31
C LEU A 155 10.09 -3.35 -0.45
N ILE A 156 9.69 -2.68 -1.52
CA ILE A 156 10.56 -1.97 -2.47
C ILE A 156 10.40 -0.46 -2.25
N GLY A 157 11.49 0.27 -1.99
CA GLY A 157 11.45 1.72 -1.71
C GLY A 157 10.85 2.09 -0.35
N PHE A 158 11.04 1.22 0.66
CA PHE A 158 10.53 1.38 2.04
C PHE A 158 11.59 1.96 2.97
N ASP A 159 12.08 3.16 2.64
CA ASP A 159 13.34 3.65 3.19
C ASP A 159 13.28 3.99 4.68
N SER A 160 12.24 4.71 5.13
CA SER A 160 12.09 5.22 6.50
C SER A 160 13.32 5.94 7.08
N TYR A 161 14.16 6.53 6.23
CA TYR A 161 15.26 7.40 6.60
C TYR A 161 15.56 8.39 5.46
N ASN A 162 16.33 9.43 5.75
CA ASN A 162 16.91 10.31 4.74
C ASN A 162 18.18 9.70 4.14
N THR A 163 18.24 9.59 2.82
CA THR A 163 19.48 9.29 2.08
C THR A 163 20.44 10.48 2.10
N ASP A 164 19.90 11.70 2.09
CA ASP A 164 20.58 12.97 2.35
C ASP A 164 19.83 13.72 3.46
N PRO A 165 20.47 14.06 4.60
CA PRO A 165 19.80 14.69 5.74
C PRO A 165 19.15 16.05 5.42
N ASN A 166 19.55 16.71 4.32
CA ASN A 166 19.02 18.00 3.91
C ASN A 166 17.94 17.91 2.83
N LYS A 167 17.58 16.70 2.40
CA LYS A 167 16.64 16.49 1.30
C LYS A 167 15.53 15.53 1.71
N THR A 168 14.32 15.80 1.22
CA THR A 168 13.24 14.82 1.29
C THR A 168 13.62 13.57 0.49
N ASN A 169 13.56 12.40 1.14
CA ASN A 169 13.76 11.12 0.48
C ASN A 169 12.44 10.63 -0.14
N ASN A 170 12.19 11.04 -1.39
CA ASN A 170 11.08 10.53 -2.20
C ASN A 170 11.40 10.60 -3.70
N MET A 171 10.88 9.66 -4.48
CA MET A 171 11.00 9.65 -5.95
C MET A 171 10.24 10.81 -6.62
N TYR A 172 9.22 11.35 -5.95
CA TYR A 172 8.29 12.34 -6.51
C TYR A 172 8.42 13.73 -5.87
N VAL A 173 9.56 14.02 -5.24
CA VAL A 173 9.86 15.37 -4.73
C VAL A 173 9.64 16.42 -5.82
N ASN A 174 9.12 17.59 -5.45
CA ASN A 174 8.79 18.72 -6.34
C ASN A 174 7.66 18.45 -7.36
N THR A 175 6.86 17.39 -7.17
CA THR A 175 5.68 17.11 -8.02
C THR A 175 4.38 17.34 -7.25
N ASN A 176 3.23 17.30 -7.95
CA ASN A 176 1.92 17.49 -7.30
C ASN A 176 1.71 16.51 -6.14
N ALA A 177 1.12 17.00 -5.04
CA ALA A 177 0.87 16.27 -3.79
C ALA A 177 2.12 15.78 -3.03
N TYR A 178 3.33 16.22 -3.39
CA TYR A 178 4.57 15.89 -2.69
C TYR A 178 5.34 17.14 -2.27
N ALA A 179 6.14 16.99 -1.22
CA ALA A 179 7.00 18.03 -0.70
C ALA A 179 8.02 18.54 -1.72
N LYS A 180 8.49 19.75 -1.46
CA LYS A 180 9.71 20.28 -2.06
C LYS A 180 10.94 19.61 -1.48
N GLU A 181 12.03 19.62 -2.23
CA GLU A 181 13.28 18.94 -1.85
C GLU A 181 13.83 19.39 -0.49
N SER A 182 13.70 20.68 -0.17
CA SER A 182 14.19 21.27 1.07
C SER A 182 13.32 21.00 2.31
N GLU A 183 12.19 20.32 2.17
CA GLU A 183 11.34 19.97 3.30
C GLU A 183 11.93 18.79 4.07
N THR A 184 11.75 18.78 5.38
CA THR A 184 12.20 17.69 6.26
C THR A 184 11.00 16.92 6.81
N TYR A 185 11.17 15.61 6.95
CA TYR A 185 10.16 14.71 7.47
C TYR A 185 10.68 13.90 8.65
N GLU A 186 9.78 13.61 9.58
CA GLU A 186 9.99 12.64 10.65
C GLU A 186 9.57 11.25 10.18
N TYR A 187 10.54 10.40 9.89
CA TYR A 187 10.31 9.04 9.39
C TYR A 187 9.87 8.05 10.48
N ASP A 188 9.97 8.42 11.76
CA ASP A 188 9.63 7.57 12.90
C ASP A 188 8.21 7.01 12.81
N LEU A 189 7.23 7.81 12.38
CA LEU A 189 5.86 7.34 12.21
C LEU A 189 5.76 6.19 11.21
N TRP A 190 6.47 6.27 10.08
CA TRP A 190 6.45 5.24 9.04
C TRP A 190 7.15 3.97 9.54
N THR A 191 8.27 4.12 10.24
CA THR A 191 8.98 3.01 10.90
C THR A 191 8.07 2.29 11.89
N ARG A 192 7.41 3.02 12.80
CA ARG A 192 6.53 2.44 13.82
C ARG A 192 5.32 1.72 13.22
N GLN A 193 4.75 2.24 12.13
CA GLN A 193 3.66 1.58 11.43
C GLN A 193 4.10 0.26 10.79
N MET A 194 5.29 0.22 10.18
CA MET A 194 5.82 -1.04 9.63
C MET A 194 6.16 -2.05 10.72
N VAL A 195 6.78 -1.63 11.84
CA VAL A 195 6.99 -2.52 13.01
C VAL A 195 5.67 -3.11 13.50
N THR A 196 4.61 -2.30 13.54
CA THR A 196 3.25 -2.78 13.91
C THR A 196 2.76 -3.84 12.93
N ILE A 197 2.95 -3.64 11.63
CA ILE A 197 2.57 -4.61 10.59
C ILE A 197 3.35 -5.91 10.73
N PHE A 198 4.67 -5.85 10.87
CA PHE A 198 5.51 -7.04 11.00
C PHE A 198 5.17 -7.87 12.24
N THR A 199 4.91 -7.18 13.36
CA THR A 199 4.52 -7.81 14.62
C THR A 199 3.13 -8.44 14.54
N LYS A 200 2.17 -7.75 13.91
CA LYS A 200 0.79 -8.21 13.77
C LYS A 200 0.67 -9.44 12.87
N TYR A 201 1.48 -9.51 11.81
CA TYR A 201 1.44 -10.55 10.79
C TYR A 201 2.67 -11.45 10.86
N SER A 202 2.82 -12.14 11.98
CA SER A 202 3.89 -13.11 12.22
C SER A 202 3.82 -14.35 11.31
N ASP A 203 2.69 -14.55 10.63
CA ASP A 203 2.44 -15.56 9.59
C ASP A 203 3.05 -15.20 8.22
N VAL A 204 3.56 -13.98 8.05
CA VAL A 204 4.12 -13.49 6.80
C VAL A 204 5.64 -13.37 6.88
N GLN A 205 6.32 -13.83 5.85
CA GLN A 205 7.74 -13.57 5.61
C GLN A 205 7.90 -12.26 4.84
N PHE A 206 8.42 -11.24 5.52
CA PHE A 206 8.72 -9.94 4.91
C PHE A 206 10.17 -9.90 4.43
N THR A 207 10.38 -9.34 3.25
CA THR A 207 11.72 -9.04 2.73
C THR A 207 11.79 -7.57 2.34
N ARG A 208 12.56 -6.75 3.07
CA ARG A 208 12.83 -5.36 2.68
C ARG A 208 14.00 -5.31 1.71
N VAL A 209 13.80 -4.64 0.58
CA VAL A 209 14.84 -4.38 -0.42
C VAL A 209 15.49 -3.02 -0.15
N GLY A 210 16.77 -3.03 0.24
CA GLY A 210 17.60 -1.86 0.51
C GLY A 210 18.83 -2.20 1.36
N SER A 211 19.95 -1.52 1.11
CA SER A 211 21.25 -1.83 1.73
C SER A 211 21.40 -1.39 3.19
N ILE A 212 20.72 -0.31 3.60
CA ILE A 212 20.80 0.20 4.97
C ILE A 212 19.70 -0.44 5.83
N ILE A 213 20.12 -1.09 6.92
CA ILE A 213 19.23 -1.71 7.90
C ILE A 213 18.79 -0.65 8.91
N ILE A 214 17.48 -0.44 9.04
CA ILE A 214 16.89 0.43 10.06
C ILE A 214 17.02 -0.25 11.43
N ASP A 215 17.49 0.46 12.45
CA ASP A 215 17.72 -0.10 13.78
C ASP A 215 16.49 -0.78 14.37
N ALA A 216 15.30 -0.17 14.20
CA ALA A 216 14.03 -0.71 14.66
C ALA A 216 13.65 -2.06 14.00
N TYR A 217 14.28 -2.42 12.88
CA TYR A 217 13.96 -3.63 12.11
C TYR A 217 14.89 -4.81 12.42
N LYS A 218 16.04 -4.57 13.07
CA LYS A 218 17.12 -5.56 13.27
C LYS A 218 16.68 -6.86 13.97
N ASN A 219 15.71 -6.80 14.87
CA ASN A 219 15.31 -7.93 15.73
C ASN A 219 13.90 -8.47 15.40
N ILE A 220 13.40 -8.21 14.19
CA ILE A 220 12.08 -8.68 13.76
C ILE A 220 12.24 -10.03 13.07
N ALA A 221 11.77 -11.09 13.74
CA ALA A 221 12.05 -12.49 13.36
C ALA A 221 11.58 -12.86 11.94
N ASN A 222 10.49 -12.26 11.48
CA ASN A 222 9.89 -12.52 10.17
C ASN A 222 10.23 -11.45 9.13
N LEU A 223 11.27 -10.65 9.36
CA LEU A 223 11.76 -9.64 8.42
C LEU A 223 13.20 -9.92 8.02
N ARG A 224 13.41 -10.09 6.72
CA ARG A 224 14.74 -10.18 6.10
C ARG A 224 15.05 -8.89 5.35
N HIS A 225 16.34 -8.58 5.23
CA HIS A 225 16.84 -7.45 4.46
C HIS A 225 17.75 -7.96 3.35
N ILE A 226 17.56 -7.46 2.14
CA ILE A 226 18.40 -7.76 0.99
C ILE A 226 18.68 -6.51 0.18
N THR A 227 19.79 -6.50 -0.56
CA THR A 227 20.12 -5.49 -1.56
C THR A 227 19.25 -5.66 -2.82
N TYR A 228 19.22 -4.65 -3.69
CA TYR A 228 18.55 -4.77 -4.98
C TYR A 228 19.18 -5.83 -5.88
N GLY A 229 20.51 -6.02 -5.85
CA GLY A 229 21.16 -7.07 -6.62
C GLY A 229 20.79 -8.49 -6.15
N GLU A 230 20.68 -8.70 -4.83
CA GLU A 230 20.15 -9.96 -4.28
C GLU A 230 18.68 -10.17 -4.66
N PHE A 231 17.87 -9.09 -4.60
CA PHE A 231 16.47 -9.14 -4.99
C PHE A 231 16.29 -9.51 -6.47
N GLU A 232 17.06 -8.90 -7.37
CA GLU A 232 17.07 -9.23 -8.81
C GLU A 232 17.37 -10.70 -9.05
N ASN A 233 18.34 -11.27 -8.35
CA ASN A 233 18.65 -12.70 -8.43
C ASN A 233 17.48 -13.57 -7.94
N GLU A 234 16.82 -13.19 -6.84
CA GLU A 234 15.68 -13.94 -6.29
C GLU A 234 14.44 -13.94 -7.19
N ILE A 235 14.20 -12.86 -7.93
CA ILE A 235 13.04 -12.78 -8.82
C ILE A 235 13.34 -13.28 -10.23
N THR A 236 14.59 -13.64 -10.55
CA THR A 236 14.98 -14.17 -11.87
C THR A 236 15.28 -15.67 -11.85
N GLY A 237 15.65 -16.23 -10.70
CA GLY A 237 15.77 -17.67 -10.47
C GLY A 237 14.43 -18.36 -10.27
#